data_AF-A0A1Y2L0C0-F1
#
_entry.id   AF-A0A1Y2L0C0-F1
#
_cell.length_a   1.000
_cell.length_b   1.000
_cell.length_c   1.000
_cell.angle_alpha   90.00
_cell.angle_beta   90.00
_cell.angle_gamma   90.00
#
_symmetry.space_group_name_H-M   'P 1'
#
loop_
_entity.id
_entity.type
_entity.pdbx_description
1 polymer ?
#
loop_
_entity_poly.entity_id
_entity_poly.type
_entity_poly.pdbx_seq_one_letter_code
_entity_poly.pdbx_strand_id
1 'polypeptide(L)'
;MTDPQHAQPRPRFSIKTVCIVLGTTIAALAASPARAQTSAPASTATPPGQTTQTSPAPKDTQPPAPAPRCNTRDLALCEDTNQLIWSEGFADAVGAFVGAGNADWLYKNGSKIDQVIAVLGGPPQVRQKIGNDLWLYGACRAHSCPEKGAIVLGNDGTIKAAAILHFSCGDTCADDYTLTIMGPDDKTLSDDMESWAKTTLADDARAYKQAKPPKIAKVEHIAAAGARKPATPGTNPAGSAQTPAPLPGK
;
A
#
# COMPACT_ATOMS: atom_id res chain seq x y z
N MET A 1 -37.60 -38.48 3.73
CA MET A 1 -36.77 -38.57 4.95
C MET A 1 -35.33 -38.26 4.55
N THR A 2 -34.96 -36.99 4.66
CA THR A 2 -33.57 -36.52 4.72
C THR A 2 -33.60 -35.19 5.48
N ASP A 3 -32.70 -35.11 6.44
CA ASP A 3 -32.62 -34.23 7.60
C ASP A 3 -32.07 -32.82 7.24
N PRO A 4 -32.64 -31.70 7.75
CA PRO A 4 -32.07 -30.37 7.58
C PRO A 4 -31.66 -29.74 8.93
N GLN A 5 -30.41 -29.95 9.39
CA GLN A 5 -29.81 -29.26 10.54
C GLN A 5 -28.26 -29.31 10.36
N HIS A 6 -27.42 -28.27 10.48
CA HIS A 6 -27.41 -26.99 11.19
C HIS A 6 -26.67 -25.93 10.37
N ALA A 7 -27.28 -24.76 10.17
CA ALA A 7 -26.55 -23.54 9.84
C ALA A 7 -26.42 -22.69 11.10
N GLN A 8 -25.20 -22.56 11.62
CA GLN A 8 -24.89 -21.68 12.75
C GLN A 8 -25.12 -20.21 12.35
N PRO A 9 -25.79 -19.40 13.17
CA PRO A 9 -25.97 -17.97 12.91
C PRO A 9 -24.63 -17.24 13.08
N ARG A 10 -24.18 -16.53 12.03
CA ARG A 10 -23.03 -15.62 12.13
C ARG A 10 -23.42 -14.36 12.91
N PRO A 11 -22.56 -13.86 13.81
CA PRO A 11 -22.88 -12.68 14.61
C PRO A 11 -23.03 -11.44 13.71
N ARG A 12 -24.13 -10.72 13.89
CA ARG A 12 -24.28 -9.34 13.42
C ARG A 12 -23.37 -8.46 14.27
N PHE A 13 -22.24 -8.03 13.72
CA PHE A 13 -21.44 -6.98 14.35
C PHE A 13 -22.19 -5.66 14.20
N SER A 14 -22.89 -5.26 15.26
CA SER A 14 -23.35 -3.89 15.45
C SER A 14 -22.19 -3.14 16.09
N ILE A 15 -21.54 -2.26 15.31
CA ILE A 15 -20.49 -1.38 15.83
C ILE A 15 -21.18 -0.27 16.62
N LYS A 16 -21.43 -0.53 17.90
CA LYS A 16 -21.49 0.50 18.92
C LYS A 16 -20.23 0.37 19.76
N THR A 17 -19.17 1.08 19.35
CA THR A 17 -17.96 1.17 20.17
C THR A 17 -18.23 2.10 21.35
N VAL A 18 -18.20 1.49 22.52
CA VAL A 18 -18.15 2.12 23.82
C VAL A 18 -16.79 2.81 23.98
N CYS A 19 -16.80 4.12 24.26
CA CYS A 19 -15.64 4.81 24.83
C CYS A 19 -15.50 4.38 26.30
N ILE A 20 -14.46 3.60 26.64
CA ILE A 20 -14.04 3.40 28.04
C ILE A 20 -12.84 4.29 28.33
N VAL A 21 -13.03 5.11 29.36
CA VAL A 21 -12.09 6.00 30.01
C VAL A 21 -10.98 5.19 30.70
N LEU A 22 -9.75 5.67 30.58
CA LEU A 22 -8.53 5.16 31.22
C LEU A 22 -8.67 5.04 32.75
N GLY A 23 -8.28 3.87 33.28
CA GLY A 23 -8.07 3.63 34.71
C GLY A 23 -6.88 2.70 34.92
N THR A 24 -5.81 3.23 35.50
CA THR A 24 -4.51 2.62 35.75
C THR A 24 -4.58 1.55 36.85
N THR A 25 -3.97 0.38 36.65
CA THR A 25 -3.31 -0.37 37.73
C THR A 25 -2.22 -1.29 37.18
N ILE A 26 -1.04 -1.20 37.81
CA ILE A 26 0.18 -1.96 37.55
C ILE A 26 0.11 -3.25 38.36
N ALA A 27 0.43 -4.40 37.76
CA ALA A 27 0.81 -5.60 38.50
C ALA A 27 1.90 -6.36 37.74
N ALA A 28 3.11 -6.30 38.28
CA ALA A 28 4.25 -7.12 37.90
C ALA A 28 4.12 -8.51 38.56
N LEU A 29 4.42 -9.58 37.82
CA LEU A 29 4.66 -10.91 38.37
C LEU A 29 5.86 -11.57 37.68
N ALA A 30 6.60 -12.32 38.50
CA ALA A 30 8.01 -12.65 38.41
C ALA A 30 8.40 -13.70 37.36
N ALA A 31 9.70 -13.81 37.17
CA ALA A 31 10.42 -14.67 36.25
C ALA A 31 10.82 -16.05 36.82
N SER A 32 11.14 -16.96 35.87
CA SER A 32 12.11 -18.08 35.90
C SER A 32 11.70 -19.44 36.50
N PRO A 33 12.36 -20.59 36.15
CA PRO A 33 13.57 -20.77 35.31
C PRO A 33 13.51 -21.85 34.20
N ALA A 34 14.63 -21.94 33.48
CA ALA A 34 15.01 -22.86 32.41
C ALA A 34 14.97 -24.37 32.74
N ARG A 35 14.85 -25.19 31.68
CA ARG A 35 15.44 -26.55 31.66
C ARG A 35 15.90 -26.92 30.25
N ALA A 36 17.21 -26.98 30.08
CA ALA A 36 17.88 -27.65 28.97
C ALA A 36 17.82 -29.17 29.19
N GLN A 37 17.59 -29.94 28.12
CA GLN A 37 18.01 -31.34 28.03
C GLN A 37 18.55 -31.65 26.64
N THR A 38 19.73 -32.26 26.69
CA THR A 38 20.66 -32.66 25.65
C THR A 38 20.34 -34.03 25.04
N SER A 39 20.77 -34.18 23.79
CA SER A 39 21.29 -35.41 23.14
C SER A 39 20.35 -36.42 22.48
N ALA A 40 20.69 -36.68 21.20
CA ALA A 40 20.22 -37.74 20.30
C ALA A 40 20.63 -39.16 20.78
N PRO A 41 20.19 -40.22 20.07
CA PRO A 41 21.03 -40.71 18.97
C PRO A 41 20.27 -41.16 17.71
N ALA A 42 21.06 -41.33 16.65
CA ALA A 42 20.70 -41.82 15.33
C ALA A 42 20.01 -43.20 15.34
N SER A 43 19.11 -43.41 14.39
CA SER A 43 18.70 -44.76 13.96
C SER A 43 18.55 -44.81 12.44
N THR A 44 19.49 -45.53 11.86
CA THR A 44 19.51 -46.16 10.54
C THR A 44 18.23 -46.97 10.27
N ALA A 45 17.57 -46.68 9.15
CA ALA A 45 16.72 -47.64 8.46
C ALA A 45 16.65 -47.30 6.96
N THR A 46 17.40 -48.04 6.14
CA THR A 46 17.16 -48.22 4.70
C THR A 46 16.04 -49.27 4.54
N PRO A 47 15.20 -49.24 3.48
CA PRO A 47 15.43 -50.14 2.33
C PRO A 47 14.88 -49.54 0.99
N PRO A 48 14.68 -50.30 -0.11
CA PRO A 48 15.57 -50.31 -1.28
C PRO A 48 14.90 -49.83 -2.59
N GLY A 49 15.68 -49.66 -3.65
CA GLY A 49 15.16 -49.62 -5.03
C GLY A 49 15.70 -48.49 -5.91
N GLN A 50 16.99 -48.55 -6.24
CA GLN A 50 17.53 -47.81 -7.39
C GLN A 50 17.26 -48.62 -8.66
N THR A 51 16.41 -48.09 -9.55
CA THR A 51 16.53 -48.34 -10.99
C THR A 51 17.20 -47.12 -11.61
N THR A 52 18.44 -47.35 -12.03
CA THR A 52 19.29 -46.42 -12.76
C THR A 52 18.65 -46.10 -14.12
N GLN A 53 18.23 -44.85 -14.33
CA GLN A 53 18.11 -44.29 -15.68
C GLN A 53 19.15 -43.19 -15.83
N THR A 54 20.30 -43.59 -16.37
CA THR A 54 21.33 -42.71 -16.90
C THR A 54 20.80 -42.12 -18.20
N SER A 55 20.27 -40.90 -18.16
CA SER A 55 20.13 -40.07 -19.36
C SER A 55 21.35 -39.13 -19.45
N PRO A 56 22.01 -39.00 -20.62
CA PRO A 56 23.13 -38.10 -20.79
C PRO A 56 22.69 -36.65 -20.67
N ALA A 57 23.44 -35.86 -19.89
CA ALA A 57 23.23 -34.43 -19.68
C ALA A 57 23.41 -33.65 -20.99
N PRO A 58 22.48 -32.73 -21.35
CA PRO A 58 22.81 -31.66 -22.27
C PRO A 58 23.81 -30.73 -21.58
N LYS A 59 24.98 -30.53 -22.21
CA LYS A 59 25.87 -29.43 -21.89
C LYS A 59 25.16 -28.11 -22.19
N ASP A 60 25.35 -27.16 -21.28
CA ASP A 60 25.10 -25.72 -21.44
C ASP A 60 23.63 -25.28 -21.51
N THR A 61 22.90 -25.49 -20.42
CA THR A 61 21.78 -24.59 -20.08
C THR A 61 22.08 -23.95 -18.73
N GLN A 62 22.59 -22.73 -18.74
CA GLN A 62 22.66 -21.88 -17.55
C GLN A 62 21.24 -21.81 -16.94
N PRO A 63 21.07 -22.00 -15.63
CA PRO A 63 19.78 -21.79 -14.97
C PRO A 63 19.25 -20.39 -15.36
N PRO A 64 17.94 -20.24 -15.66
CA PRO A 64 17.39 -18.94 -15.98
C PRO A 64 17.80 -17.96 -14.88
N ALA A 65 18.29 -16.78 -15.29
CA ALA A 65 18.69 -15.74 -14.36
C ALA A 65 17.55 -15.52 -13.35
N PRO A 66 17.84 -15.39 -12.04
CA PRO A 66 16.80 -15.12 -11.06
C PRO A 66 15.95 -13.95 -11.54
N ALA A 67 14.63 -14.12 -11.49
CA ALA A 67 13.72 -13.03 -11.85
C ALA A 67 14.12 -11.78 -11.05
N PRO A 68 14.19 -10.60 -11.69
CA PRO A 68 14.63 -9.39 -11.01
C PRO A 68 13.75 -9.16 -9.79
N ARG A 69 14.39 -9.13 -8.62
CA ARG A 69 13.69 -8.86 -7.37
C ARG A 69 13.46 -7.37 -7.26
N CYS A 70 12.27 -7.01 -6.82
CA CYS A 70 11.96 -5.64 -6.48
C CYS A 70 12.98 -5.09 -5.47
N ASN A 71 13.47 -3.88 -5.73
CA ASN A 71 14.44 -3.18 -4.91
C ASN A 71 14.22 -1.67 -5.06
N THR A 72 15.00 -0.85 -4.35
CA THR A 72 14.87 0.61 -4.32
C THR A 72 14.88 1.28 -5.70
N ARG A 73 15.55 0.70 -6.69
CA ARG A 73 15.64 1.24 -8.06
C ARG A 73 14.55 0.71 -8.98
N ASP A 74 13.90 -0.37 -8.61
CA ASP A 74 13.02 -1.16 -9.46
C ASP A 74 11.68 -1.46 -8.76
N LEU A 75 11.09 -0.46 -8.10
CA LEU A 75 9.84 -0.61 -7.34
C LEU A 75 8.69 -1.18 -8.20
N ALA A 76 8.66 -0.85 -9.49
CA ALA A 76 7.68 -1.36 -10.44
C ALA A 76 7.82 -2.87 -10.74
N LEU A 77 8.93 -3.50 -10.34
CA LEU A 77 9.13 -4.95 -10.50
C LEU A 77 8.52 -5.76 -9.35
N CYS A 78 8.07 -5.13 -8.27
CA CYS A 78 7.32 -5.78 -7.18
C CYS A 78 6.07 -6.47 -7.70
N GLU A 79 5.87 -7.75 -7.40
CA GLU A 79 4.72 -8.52 -7.89
C GLU A 79 3.41 -8.13 -7.20
N ASP A 80 3.49 -7.75 -5.93
CA ASP A 80 2.37 -7.37 -5.09
C ASP A 80 2.71 -6.20 -4.15
N THR A 81 1.67 -5.67 -3.51
CA THR A 81 1.80 -4.52 -2.60
C THR A 81 2.64 -4.84 -1.35
N ASN A 82 2.69 -6.09 -0.89
CA ASN A 82 3.49 -6.45 0.27
C ASN A 82 4.99 -6.46 -0.09
N GLN A 83 5.39 -6.93 -1.26
CA GLN A 83 6.77 -6.74 -1.72
C GLN A 83 7.11 -5.24 -1.85
N LEU A 84 6.16 -4.43 -2.30
CA LEU A 84 6.35 -2.98 -2.47
C LEU A 84 6.57 -2.25 -1.16
N ILE A 85 5.68 -2.40 -0.18
CA ILE A 85 5.77 -1.58 1.04
C ILE A 85 6.97 -1.95 1.93
N TRP A 86 7.50 -3.18 1.80
CA TRP A 86 8.67 -3.65 2.54
C TRP A 86 9.97 -3.46 1.76
N SER A 87 9.90 -2.97 0.52
CA SER A 87 11.09 -2.67 -0.27
C SER A 87 11.82 -1.45 0.29
N GLU A 88 13.15 -1.50 0.26
CA GLU A 88 13.99 -0.39 0.69
C GLU A 88 13.70 0.87 -0.15
N GLY A 89 13.53 2.02 0.49
CA GLY A 89 13.30 3.31 -0.16
C GLY A 89 11.85 3.57 -0.62
N PHE A 90 10.92 2.63 -0.47
CA PHE A 90 9.50 2.90 -0.76
C PHE A 90 8.92 4.00 0.14
N ALA A 91 9.17 3.94 1.45
CA ALA A 91 8.69 4.96 2.38
C ALA A 91 9.26 6.36 2.04
N ASP A 92 10.53 6.42 1.63
CA ASP A 92 11.17 7.66 1.18
C ASP A 92 10.54 8.18 -0.12
N ALA A 93 10.24 7.30 -1.08
CA ALA A 93 9.54 7.67 -2.31
C ALA A 93 8.14 8.23 -2.04
N VAL A 94 7.38 7.60 -1.12
CA VAL A 94 6.09 8.12 -0.66
C VAL A 94 6.27 9.50 -0.01
N GLY A 95 7.29 9.66 0.84
CA GLY A 95 7.61 10.93 1.48
C GLY A 95 7.92 12.04 0.49
N ALA A 96 8.74 11.74 -0.52
CA ALA A 96 9.08 12.69 -1.59
C ALA A 96 7.87 13.04 -2.47
N PHE A 97 7.00 12.08 -2.73
CA PHE A 97 5.81 12.28 -3.56
C PHE A 97 4.72 13.08 -2.84
N VAL A 98 4.27 12.59 -1.68
CA VAL A 98 3.16 13.16 -0.91
C VAL A 98 3.57 14.49 -0.26
N GLY A 99 4.82 14.56 0.19
CA GLY A 99 5.37 15.68 0.95
C GLY A 99 4.93 15.70 2.40
N ALA A 100 5.53 16.64 3.14
CA ALA A 100 5.24 16.85 4.54
C ALA A 100 3.81 17.39 4.77
N GLY A 101 3.35 17.25 6.01
CA GLY A 101 2.08 17.76 6.49
C GLY A 101 1.17 16.66 7.01
N ASN A 102 0.01 17.10 7.49
CA ASN A 102 -0.94 16.24 8.19
C ASN A 102 -2.27 16.17 7.43
N ALA A 103 -3.06 15.14 7.70
CA ALA A 103 -4.39 14.94 7.16
C ALA A 103 -5.28 14.17 8.15
N ASP A 104 -6.59 14.17 7.88
CA ASP A 104 -7.62 13.45 8.66
C ASP A 104 -8.24 12.31 7.84
N TRP A 105 -7.43 11.55 7.08
CA TRP A 105 -7.97 10.51 6.20
C TRP A 105 -8.37 9.25 6.98
N LEU A 106 -7.42 8.67 7.73
CA LEU A 106 -7.58 7.44 8.50
C LEU A 106 -7.63 7.70 10.00
N TYR A 107 -6.94 8.74 10.45
CA TYR A 107 -6.89 9.18 11.83
C TYR A 107 -6.55 10.67 11.90
N LYS A 108 -7.05 11.33 12.94
CA LYS A 108 -6.96 12.79 13.07
C LYS A 108 -5.52 13.28 13.17
N ASN A 109 -5.24 14.34 12.44
CA ASN A 109 -3.99 15.09 12.38
C ASN A 109 -2.76 14.19 12.21
N GLY A 110 -2.90 13.09 11.47
CA GLY A 110 -1.83 12.15 11.20
C GLY A 110 -0.91 12.63 10.09
N SER A 111 0.35 12.20 10.09
CA SER A 111 1.27 12.40 8.96
C SER A 111 0.64 11.86 7.67
N LYS A 112 0.68 12.64 6.59
CA LYS A 112 0.17 12.17 5.28
C LYS A 112 0.93 10.93 4.80
N ILE A 113 2.24 10.91 5.02
CA ILE A 113 3.14 9.82 4.64
C ILE A 113 2.73 8.54 5.37
N ASP A 114 2.58 8.62 6.70
CA ASP A 114 2.22 7.47 7.53
C ASP A 114 0.82 6.94 7.19
N GLN A 115 -0.11 7.83 6.83
CA GLN A 115 -1.45 7.42 6.43
C GLN A 115 -1.45 6.72 5.06
N VAL A 116 -0.68 7.19 4.08
CA VAL A 116 -0.53 6.47 2.79
C VAL A 116 0.10 5.10 2.99
N ILE A 117 1.16 4.99 3.79
CA ILE A 117 1.80 3.70 4.07
C ILE A 117 0.86 2.77 4.84
N ALA A 118 0.15 3.30 5.85
CA ALA A 118 -0.75 2.50 6.69
C ALA A 118 -1.89 1.86 5.89
N VAL A 119 -2.45 2.57 4.91
CA VAL A 119 -3.56 2.04 4.11
C VAL A 119 -3.13 0.94 3.12
N LEU A 120 -1.83 0.77 2.91
CA LEU A 120 -1.27 -0.29 2.09
C LEU A 120 -0.81 -1.52 2.89
N GLY A 121 -0.88 -1.47 4.23
CA GLY A 121 -0.29 -2.47 5.12
C GLY A 121 -1.08 -3.76 5.37
N GLY A 122 -2.24 -3.94 4.71
CA GLY A 122 -3.09 -5.12 4.85
C GLY A 122 -2.72 -6.26 3.89
N PRO A 123 -3.67 -7.16 3.57
CA PRO A 123 -3.42 -8.27 2.66
C PRO A 123 -2.90 -7.79 1.30
N PRO A 124 -1.89 -8.47 0.72
CA PRO A 124 -1.33 -8.10 -0.58
C PRO A 124 -2.38 -8.21 -1.68
N GLN A 125 -2.30 -7.30 -2.64
CA GLN A 125 -2.93 -7.46 -3.95
C GLN A 125 -1.85 -7.51 -5.01
N VAL A 126 -2.05 -8.36 -6.01
CA VAL A 126 -1.18 -8.43 -7.19
C VAL A 126 -1.26 -7.11 -7.94
N ARG A 127 -0.11 -6.61 -8.42
CA ARG A 127 -0.09 -5.37 -9.20
C ARG A 127 -0.95 -5.48 -10.46
N GLN A 128 -1.57 -4.37 -10.85
CA GLN A 128 -2.41 -4.27 -12.04
C GLN A 128 -1.78 -3.34 -13.06
N LYS A 129 -1.76 -3.72 -14.33
CA LYS A 129 -1.35 -2.81 -15.41
C LYS A 129 -2.54 -1.92 -15.77
N ILE A 130 -2.42 -0.60 -15.60
CA ILE A 130 -3.50 0.36 -15.87
C ILE A 130 -3.21 1.30 -17.04
N GLY A 131 -2.02 1.22 -17.61
CA GLY A 131 -1.62 1.97 -18.80
C GLY A 131 -0.40 1.33 -19.45
N ASN A 132 0.18 1.97 -20.47
CA ASN A 132 1.34 1.39 -21.17
C ASN A 132 2.53 1.15 -20.23
N ASP A 133 2.78 2.12 -19.33
CA ASP A 133 3.94 2.15 -18.44
C ASP A 133 3.55 2.42 -16.98
N LEU A 134 2.32 2.08 -16.60
CA LEU A 134 1.76 2.34 -15.27
C LEU A 134 1.30 1.05 -14.59
N TRP A 135 1.72 0.90 -13.34
CA TRP A 135 1.38 -0.22 -12.47
C TRP A 135 0.69 0.28 -11.21
N LEU A 136 -0.51 -0.24 -10.95
CA LEU A 136 -1.29 0.03 -9.75
C LEU A 136 -1.04 -1.06 -8.71
N TYR A 137 -0.77 -0.63 -7.48
CA TYR A 137 -0.61 -1.45 -6.30
C TYR A 137 -1.69 -1.09 -5.29
N GLY A 138 -2.66 -1.98 -5.11
CA GLY A 138 -3.77 -1.79 -4.18
C GLY A 138 -3.58 -2.60 -2.90
N ALA A 139 -4.17 -2.13 -1.79
CA ALA A 139 -4.31 -2.90 -0.57
C ALA A 139 -5.41 -2.29 0.32
N CYS A 140 -5.61 -2.87 1.50
CA CYS A 140 -6.42 -2.28 2.55
C CYS A 140 -5.59 -2.00 3.80
N ARG A 141 -6.08 -1.15 4.70
CA ARG A 141 -5.42 -0.94 5.99
C ARG A 141 -5.51 -2.20 6.83
N ALA A 142 -4.41 -2.56 7.48
CA ALA A 142 -4.39 -3.68 8.42
C ALA A 142 -5.49 -3.52 9.49
N HIS A 143 -6.27 -4.58 9.71
CA HIS A 143 -7.40 -4.63 10.65
C HIS A 143 -8.57 -3.66 10.39
N SER A 144 -8.53 -2.87 9.32
CA SER A 144 -9.59 -1.94 8.91
C SER A 144 -9.74 -1.99 7.39
N CYS A 145 -10.08 -3.18 6.89
CA CYS A 145 -10.07 -3.44 5.47
C CYS A 145 -11.10 -2.65 4.63
N PRO A 146 -12.17 -2.06 5.20
CA PRO A 146 -12.97 -1.04 4.52
C PRO A 146 -12.15 0.17 4.04
N GLU A 147 -11.09 0.57 4.77
CA GLU A 147 -10.18 1.63 4.35
C GLU A 147 -9.14 1.05 3.39
N LYS A 148 -9.00 1.65 2.21
CA LYS A 148 -8.20 1.09 1.11
C LYS A 148 -7.27 2.10 0.49
N GLY A 149 -6.15 1.61 -0.02
CA GLY A 149 -5.11 2.43 -0.60
C GLY A 149 -4.70 1.91 -1.97
N ALA A 150 -4.27 2.83 -2.83
CA ALA A 150 -3.57 2.49 -4.04
C ALA A 150 -2.39 3.43 -4.27
N ILE A 151 -1.33 2.91 -4.90
CA ILE A 151 -0.26 3.71 -5.49
C ILE A 151 -0.09 3.29 -6.94
N VAL A 152 0.13 4.26 -7.82
CA VAL A 152 0.51 4.03 -9.21
C VAL A 152 1.98 4.39 -9.39
N LEU A 153 2.75 3.44 -9.88
CA LEU A 153 4.15 3.60 -10.25
C LEU A 153 4.30 3.64 -11.77
N GLY A 154 5.22 4.48 -12.25
CA GLY A 154 5.79 4.33 -13.58
C GLY A 154 6.74 3.13 -13.64
N ASN A 155 7.08 2.65 -14.84
CA ASN A 155 8.11 1.61 -15.03
C ASN A 155 9.48 1.99 -14.43
N ASP A 156 9.74 3.28 -14.25
CA ASP A 156 10.93 3.85 -13.59
C ASP A 156 10.88 3.80 -12.05
N GLY A 157 9.81 3.24 -11.47
CA GLY A 157 9.59 3.20 -10.02
C GLY A 157 9.09 4.53 -9.43
N THR A 158 8.90 5.57 -10.26
CA THR A 158 8.40 6.87 -9.78
C THR A 158 6.91 6.78 -9.45
N ILE A 159 6.52 7.25 -8.26
CA ILE A 159 5.10 7.40 -7.91
C ILE A 159 4.46 8.48 -8.79
N LYS A 160 3.41 8.10 -9.53
CA LYS A 160 2.63 9.00 -10.39
C LYS A 160 1.34 9.47 -9.70
N ALA A 161 0.73 8.60 -8.91
CA ALA A 161 -0.42 8.93 -8.07
C ALA A 161 -0.48 8.03 -6.84
N ALA A 162 -1.16 8.52 -5.80
CA ALA A 162 -1.58 7.73 -4.66
C ALA A 162 -3.07 8.01 -4.39
N ALA A 163 -3.80 7.04 -3.87
CA ALA A 163 -5.20 7.21 -3.52
C ALA A 163 -5.49 6.56 -2.16
N ILE A 164 -6.36 7.21 -1.38
CA ILE A 164 -6.91 6.65 -0.14
C ILE A 164 -8.44 6.69 -0.25
N LEU A 165 -9.04 5.53 -0.04
CA LEU A 165 -10.46 5.36 0.17
C LEU A 165 -10.71 5.28 1.68
N HIS A 166 -11.40 6.27 2.23
CA HIS A 166 -11.61 6.42 3.67
C HIS A 166 -13.00 6.96 3.98
N PHE A 167 -13.41 6.87 5.24
CA PHE A 167 -14.65 7.49 5.70
C PHE A 167 -14.37 8.90 6.19
N SER A 168 -15.31 9.81 5.96
CA SER A 168 -15.28 11.11 6.64
C SER A 168 -15.81 10.94 8.05
N CYS A 169 -14.97 11.17 9.06
CA CYS A 169 -15.33 11.01 10.46
C CYS A 169 -15.34 12.35 11.21
N GLY A 170 -16.53 12.79 11.60
CA GLY A 170 -16.74 13.87 12.57
C GLY A 170 -16.91 13.30 13.97
N ASP A 171 -18.08 13.53 14.58
CA ASP A 171 -18.51 12.82 15.80
C ASP A 171 -18.95 11.38 15.49
N THR A 172 -19.46 11.16 14.28
CA THR A 172 -19.72 9.84 13.69
C THR A 172 -19.06 9.74 12.32
N CYS A 173 -18.72 8.54 11.89
CA CYS A 173 -18.24 8.29 10.53
C CYS A 173 -19.41 8.18 9.56
N ALA A 174 -19.22 8.70 8.35
CA ALA A 174 -20.14 8.48 7.24
C ALA A 174 -20.15 7.00 6.83
N ASP A 175 -21.28 6.54 6.31
CA ASP A 175 -21.41 5.19 5.74
C ASP A 175 -20.79 5.10 4.32
N ASP A 176 -20.70 6.23 3.63
CA ASP A 176 -20.11 6.36 2.30
C ASP A 176 -18.66 6.85 2.36
N TYR A 177 -17.89 6.50 1.33
CA TYR A 177 -16.47 6.82 1.23
C TYR A 177 -16.21 8.19 0.64
N THR A 178 -15.09 8.77 1.07
CA THR A 178 -14.32 9.76 0.32
C THR A 178 -13.14 9.07 -0.33
N LEU A 179 -12.93 9.34 -1.62
CA LEU A 179 -11.72 8.98 -2.35
C LEU A 179 -10.82 10.20 -2.46
N THR A 180 -9.69 10.20 -1.76
CA THR A 180 -8.66 11.23 -1.88
C THR A 180 -7.60 10.76 -2.86
N ILE A 181 -7.41 11.49 -3.97
CA ILE A 181 -6.40 11.24 -5.00
C ILE A 181 -5.29 12.30 -4.87
N MET A 182 -4.07 11.82 -4.68
CA MET A 182 -2.83 12.58 -4.65
C MET A 182 -2.10 12.42 -5.99
N GLY A 183 -1.82 13.51 -6.69
CA GLY A 183 -1.11 13.44 -7.95
C GLY A 183 -1.15 14.71 -8.79
N PRO A 184 -0.67 14.65 -10.04
CA PRO A 184 -0.90 15.71 -11.01
C PRO A 184 -2.40 15.84 -11.34
N ASP A 185 -2.79 16.98 -11.89
CA ASP A 185 -4.11 17.18 -12.49
C ASP A 185 -4.20 16.47 -13.85
N ASP A 186 -4.16 15.13 -13.80
CA ASP A 186 -4.28 14.23 -14.94
C ASP A 186 -5.63 13.51 -14.84
N LYS A 187 -6.52 13.82 -15.79
CA LYS A 187 -7.86 13.25 -15.83
C LYS A 187 -7.84 11.74 -16.05
N THR A 188 -6.93 11.22 -16.88
CA THR A 188 -6.86 9.78 -17.20
C THR A 188 -6.48 9.01 -15.95
N LEU A 189 -5.43 9.44 -15.26
CA LEU A 189 -4.98 8.80 -14.03
C LEU A 189 -6.01 8.90 -12.90
N SER A 190 -6.73 10.03 -12.86
CA SER A 190 -7.85 10.23 -11.94
C SER A 190 -9.01 9.27 -12.21
N ASP A 191 -9.42 9.13 -13.48
CA ASP A 191 -10.47 8.20 -13.90
C ASP A 191 -10.07 6.74 -13.60
N ASP A 192 -8.81 6.38 -13.80
CA ASP A 192 -8.27 5.05 -13.48
C ASP A 192 -8.33 4.76 -11.97
N MET A 193 -7.96 5.72 -11.13
CA MET A 193 -8.06 5.59 -9.66
C MET A 193 -9.51 5.49 -9.19
N GLU A 194 -10.42 6.26 -9.78
CA GLU A 194 -11.84 6.17 -9.45
C GLU A 194 -12.44 4.83 -9.91
N SER A 195 -12.02 4.34 -11.08
CA SER A 195 -12.41 3.02 -11.61
C SER A 195 -11.92 1.88 -10.72
N TRP A 196 -10.65 1.93 -10.27
CA TRP A 196 -10.09 0.99 -9.31
C TRP A 196 -10.88 0.99 -7.99
N ALA A 197 -11.17 2.18 -7.44
CA ALA A 197 -11.89 2.31 -6.18
C ALA A 197 -13.32 1.73 -6.28
N LYS A 198 -14.05 2.05 -7.36
CA LYS A 198 -15.39 1.51 -7.63
C LYS A 198 -15.37 0.00 -7.79
N THR A 199 -14.40 -0.54 -8.52
CA THR A 199 -14.26 -1.99 -8.74
C THR A 199 -14.03 -2.70 -7.42
N THR A 200 -13.10 -2.19 -6.61
CA THR A 200 -12.76 -2.77 -5.31
C THR A 200 -13.95 -2.75 -4.34
N LEU A 201 -14.73 -1.66 -4.32
CA LEU A 201 -15.97 -1.62 -3.53
C LEU A 201 -17.03 -2.60 -4.02
N ALA A 202 -17.16 -2.76 -5.33
CA ALA A 202 -18.08 -3.73 -5.92
C ALA A 202 -17.65 -5.18 -5.62
N ASP A 203 -16.35 -5.46 -5.63
CA ASP A 203 -15.80 -6.76 -5.23
C ASP A 203 -16.10 -7.08 -3.76
N ASP A 204 -15.84 -6.13 -2.85
CA ASP A 204 -16.17 -6.27 -1.43
C ASP A 204 -17.66 -6.49 -1.22
N ALA A 205 -18.50 -5.70 -1.89
CA ALA A 205 -19.96 -5.83 -1.81
C ALA A 205 -20.42 -7.25 -2.18
N ARG A 206 -19.84 -7.83 -3.24
CA ARG A 206 -20.10 -9.21 -3.66
C ARG A 206 -19.57 -10.21 -2.64
N ALA A 207 -18.30 -10.08 -2.23
CA ALA A 207 -17.64 -10.99 -1.31
C ALA A 207 -18.37 -11.08 0.04
N TYR A 208 -18.87 -9.92 0.54
CA TYR A 208 -19.54 -9.81 1.82
C TYR A 208 -21.07 -9.80 1.74
N LYS A 209 -21.65 -10.02 0.55
CA LYS A 209 -23.11 -10.08 0.31
C LYS A 209 -23.86 -8.87 0.87
N GLN A 210 -23.32 -7.67 0.65
CA GLN A 210 -23.90 -6.45 1.18
C GLN A 210 -25.15 -6.05 0.37
N ALA A 211 -26.29 -5.93 1.06
CA ALA A 211 -27.56 -5.53 0.42
C ALA A 211 -27.58 -4.05 -0.02
N LYS A 212 -26.79 -3.22 0.67
CA LYS A 212 -26.62 -1.78 0.38
C LYS A 212 -25.12 -1.48 0.46
N PRO A 213 -24.38 -1.70 -0.62
CA PRO A 213 -22.95 -1.45 -0.59
C PRO A 213 -22.67 0.04 -0.43
N PRO A 214 -21.66 0.41 0.38
CA PRO A 214 -21.19 1.79 0.47
C PRO A 214 -20.68 2.26 -0.90
N LYS A 215 -20.87 3.54 -1.18
CA LYS A 215 -20.42 4.18 -2.44
C LYS A 215 -19.39 5.26 -2.16
N ILE A 216 -18.75 5.75 -3.22
CA ILE A 216 -17.93 6.96 -3.16
C ILE A 216 -18.88 8.16 -3.20
N ALA A 217 -19.02 8.87 -2.08
CA ALA A 217 -19.82 10.08 -1.99
C ALA A 217 -19.05 11.32 -2.44
N LYS A 218 -17.72 11.30 -2.32
CA LYS A 218 -16.85 12.43 -2.63
C LYS A 218 -15.54 11.96 -3.23
N VAL A 219 -15.06 12.67 -4.25
CA VAL A 219 -13.70 12.55 -4.76
C VAL A 219 -12.98 13.87 -4.47
N GLU A 220 -11.80 13.78 -3.87
CA GLU A 220 -10.93 14.91 -3.56
C GLU A 220 -9.63 14.77 -4.34
N HIS A 221 -9.19 15.85 -4.98
CA HIS A 221 -7.90 15.92 -5.64
C HIS A 221 -6.97 16.84 -4.85
N ILE A 222 -5.80 16.32 -4.51
CA ILE A 222 -4.75 17.11 -3.85
C ILE A 222 -3.45 16.99 -4.63
N ALA A 223 -2.75 18.11 -4.76
CA ALA A 223 -1.46 18.14 -5.41
C ALA A 223 -0.44 17.33 -4.58
N ALA A 224 0.33 16.48 -5.26
CA ALA A 224 1.54 15.89 -4.71
C ALA A 224 2.61 16.99 -4.54
N ALA A 225 3.48 16.88 -3.52
CA ALA A 225 4.53 17.87 -3.29
C ALA A 225 5.54 17.96 -4.45
N GLY A 226 5.73 16.86 -5.18
CA GLY A 226 6.54 16.81 -6.39
C GLY A 226 5.85 17.32 -7.66
N ALA A 227 4.54 17.58 -7.63
CA ALA A 227 3.80 18.10 -8.79
C ALA A 227 4.11 19.59 -8.97
N ARG A 228 5.25 19.90 -9.60
CA ARG A 228 5.47 21.24 -10.16
C ARG A 228 4.31 21.53 -11.10
N LYS A 229 3.51 22.56 -10.78
CA LYS A 229 2.58 23.18 -11.72
C LYS A 229 3.34 23.45 -13.03
N PRO A 230 2.81 23.09 -14.22
CA PRO A 230 3.46 23.42 -15.47
C PRO A 230 3.78 24.91 -15.47
N ALA A 231 5.06 25.26 -15.62
CA ALA A 231 5.47 26.65 -15.76
C ALA A 231 4.72 27.20 -16.97
N THR A 232 3.90 28.22 -16.77
CA THR A 232 3.27 28.95 -17.87
C THR A 232 4.38 29.45 -18.79
N PRO A 233 4.43 29.06 -20.08
CA PRO A 233 5.39 29.63 -21.00
C PRO A 233 5.03 31.10 -21.19
N GLY A 234 5.83 32.00 -20.63
CA GLY A 234 5.67 33.44 -20.87
C GLY A 234 5.57 34.29 -19.62
N THR A 235 6.58 34.28 -18.77
CA THR A 235 7.05 35.51 -18.13
C THR A 235 8.53 35.35 -17.83
N ASN A 236 9.39 35.80 -18.74
CA ASN A 236 10.79 36.06 -18.40
C ASN A 236 10.78 37.11 -17.28
N PRO A 237 11.40 36.87 -16.11
CA PRO A 237 11.74 37.97 -15.23
C PRO A 237 12.72 38.86 -16.01
N ALA A 238 12.32 40.10 -16.24
CA ALA A 238 13.17 41.13 -16.81
C ALA A 238 14.51 41.13 -16.07
N GLY A 239 15.59 41.08 -16.85
CA GLY A 239 16.95 41.02 -16.35
C GLY A 239 17.25 42.18 -15.41
N SER A 240 17.71 41.84 -14.20
CA SER A 240 18.52 42.75 -13.41
C SER A 240 19.87 42.89 -14.11
N ALA A 241 20.01 43.93 -14.92
CA ALA A 241 21.30 44.38 -15.43
C ALA A 241 22.21 44.70 -14.23
N GLN A 242 23.26 43.91 -14.03
CA GLN A 242 24.33 44.25 -13.11
C GLN A 242 25.16 45.37 -13.75
N THR A 243 25.14 46.55 -13.15
CA THR A 243 26.06 47.66 -13.48
C THR A 243 27.47 47.29 -13.00
N PRO A 244 28.51 47.30 -13.85
CA PRO A 244 29.87 47.11 -13.40
C PRO A 244 30.36 48.36 -12.64
N ALA A 245 31.04 48.12 -11.51
CA ALA A 245 31.64 49.17 -10.69
C ALA A 245 32.81 49.88 -11.42
N PRO A 246 33.02 51.19 -11.22
CA PRO A 246 34.14 51.89 -11.81
C PRO A 246 35.46 51.54 -11.10
N LEU A 247 36.50 51.29 -11.91
CA LEU A 247 37.88 51.10 -11.49
C LEU A 247 38.44 52.40 -10.84
N PRO A 248 39.20 52.31 -9.73
CA PRO A 248 39.91 53.47 -9.20
C PRO A 248 41.10 53.83 -10.11
N GLY A 249 41.16 55.12 -10.48
CA GLY A 249 42.25 55.72 -11.24
C GLY A 249 43.54 55.79 -10.43
N LYS A 250 44.65 55.90 -11.18
CA LYS A 250 46.05 56.01 -10.73
C LYS A 250 46.29 57.15 -9.73
#